data_AF-A0AAV4J7Q9-F1
#
_entry.id   AF-A0AAV4J7Q9-F1
#
_cell.length_a   1.000
_cell.length_b   1.000
_cell.length_c   1.000
_cell.angle_alpha   90.00
_cell.angle_beta   90.00
_cell.angle_gamma   90.00
#
_symmetry.space_group_name_H-M   'P 1'
#
loop_
_entity.id
_entity.type
_entity.pdbx_description
1 polymer ?
#
loop_
_entity_poly.entity_id
_entity_poly.type
_entity_poly.pdbx_seq_one_letter_code
_entity_poly.pdbx_strand_id
1 'polypeptide(L)'
;MPGRDTGDDDVMGGTASSDEELAASKVKDKEPRERRLSSTSKQKFSLRRKGNKTAVVKDMLPAKLIKTTQVRPNTLNPVWNEKFRFDLDDYHVDRLHLDIWDHDDEFSVVEAAKKLNEVSGFKGLGRFFKQVAQSARSKDDNSVDDFLGSVNIMLDDLPSTGVTQWFPLEGRSARSNVQGEIQLRLSLATREDRGIPEDDNWTDCRQHEDLMCIFIEYELRRYNEASYKWTGDLPQVAKTILHQHAIQGDITEVQQAVCRWQAYVRKHMEHPLSYDLLLNLLLDLDRLYQDGSLSREEEEALAEAFNNFIDYSKSLLKKLREVYPPTNKTAFRRLHVMLRCDYTDNKSSNDSDKKIDEDDDDEDDDDDDDHEYTKSNYKTSPPPPPTTTNRQ
;
A
#
# COMPACT_ATOMS: atom_id res chain seq x y z
N MET A 1 3.78 58.04 58.68
CA MET A 1 3.74 57.97 57.20
C MET A 1 5.18 58.06 56.68
N PRO A 2 5.49 57.56 55.47
CA PRO A 2 6.66 56.69 55.24
C PRO A 2 7.95 57.37 54.76
N GLY A 3 9.02 56.58 54.62
CA GLY A 3 10.26 56.94 53.92
C GLY A 3 11.28 55.77 53.83
N ARG A 4 12.34 55.96 52.99
CA ARG A 4 13.56 55.13 52.78
C ARG A 4 13.44 53.82 51.95
N ASP A 5 14.44 53.36 51.18
CA ASP A 5 15.78 53.93 50.85
C ASP A 5 16.34 53.40 49.48
N THR A 6 17.48 53.99 49.04
CA THR A 6 18.55 53.56 48.07
C THR A 6 18.57 52.12 47.50
N GLY A 7 19.05 51.80 46.29
CA GLY A 7 19.77 52.54 45.22
C GLY A 7 20.10 51.55 44.04
N ASP A 8 21.19 51.57 43.25
CA ASP A 8 22.41 52.40 43.12
C ASP A 8 23.06 52.24 41.69
N ASP A 9 23.51 53.33 41.04
CA ASP A 9 24.70 53.64 40.17
C ASP A 9 25.52 52.59 39.34
N ASP A 10 26.31 52.92 38.27
CA ASP A 10 26.35 53.96 37.21
C ASP A 10 27.52 53.62 36.19
N VAL A 11 27.83 54.49 35.20
CA VAL A 11 29.11 54.69 34.45
C VAL A 11 29.31 54.09 33.01
N MET A 12 29.13 54.99 32.02
CA MET A 12 30.00 55.40 30.87
C MET A 12 30.96 54.44 30.11
N GLY A 13 31.21 54.78 28.82
CA GLY A 13 32.24 54.18 27.95
C GLY A 13 33.46 55.07 27.66
N GLY A 14 34.38 54.61 26.79
CA GLY A 14 35.56 55.36 26.33
C GLY A 14 36.65 54.47 25.69
N THR A 15 37.39 54.98 24.69
CA THR A 15 38.37 54.22 23.87
C THR A 15 39.78 54.82 23.88
N ALA A 16 40.80 54.01 23.51
CA ALA A 16 42.25 54.25 23.32
C ALA A 16 43.12 53.73 24.48
N SER A 17 44.38 53.27 24.36
CA SER A 17 45.34 52.89 23.29
C SER A 17 46.68 52.59 24.01
N SER A 18 47.64 51.88 23.39
CA SER A 18 49.07 51.79 23.81
C SER A 18 49.38 50.99 25.10
N ASP A 19 50.56 50.36 25.31
CA ASP A 19 51.71 49.93 24.46
C ASP A 19 52.57 48.89 25.26
N GLU A 20 53.71 48.43 24.70
CA GLU A 20 54.86 47.71 25.33
C GLU A 20 54.73 46.18 25.62
N GLU A 21 55.51 45.30 24.98
CA GLU A 21 56.90 44.80 25.27
C GLU A 21 56.96 43.65 26.31
N LEU A 22 57.86 42.63 26.27
CA LEU A 22 58.81 42.09 25.29
C LEU A 22 59.24 40.65 25.70
N ALA A 23 59.84 39.88 24.77
CA ALA A 23 60.76 38.74 24.98
C ALA A 23 60.25 37.44 25.68
N ALA A 24 60.90 36.26 25.57
CA ALA A 24 61.64 35.65 24.45
C ALA A 24 61.92 34.14 24.70
N SER A 25 61.95 33.35 23.61
CA SER A 25 62.74 32.11 23.40
C SER A 25 62.48 30.76 24.13
N LYS A 26 62.32 29.74 23.26
CA LYS A 26 62.93 28.37 23.27
C LYS A 26 62.22 27.13 23.89
N VAL A 27 61.56 26.38 22.99
CA VAL A 27 61.70 24.92 22.69
C VAL A 27 61.77 23.90 23.86
N LYS A 28 60.78 22.98 23.95
CA LYS A 28 60.96 21.53 23.71
C LYS A 28 59.67 20.69 23.74
N ASP A 29 59.72 19.57 22.98
CA ASP A 29 58.98 18.29 23.04
C ASP A 29 57.44 18.31 23.27
N LYS A 30 56.61 17.99 22.26
CA LYS A 30 56.15 16.65 21.78
C LYS A 30 54.87 16.15 22.47
N GLU A 31 53.80 15.98 21.68
CA GLU A 31 52.80 14.87 21.69
C GLU A 31 51.80 15.04 20.52
N PRO A 32 50.96 14.04 20.14
CA PRO A 32 50.63 13.82 18.73
C PRO A 32 49.24 14.25 18.22
N ARG A 33 49.22 14.63 16.93
CA ARG A 33 48.12 14.55 15.94
C ARG A 33 46.68 14.30 16.43
N GLU A 34 45.88 15.36 16.44
CA GLU A 34 44.46 15.27 16.04
C GLU A 34 44.30 15.58 14.55
N ARG A 35 43.56 14.74 13.81
CA ARG A 35 43.24 14.99 12.40
C ARG A 35 41.92 15.76 12.27
N ARG A 36 41.98 17.08 12.14
CA ARG A 36 40.91 17.83 11.45
C ARG A 36 41.08 17.62 9.94
N LEU A 37 40.20 16.84 9.33
CA LEU A 37 40.05 16.78 7.87
C LEU A 37 38.82 17.59 7.45
N SER A 38 39.06 18.58 6.62
CA SER A 38 38.06 19.48 6.06
C SER A 38 37.32 18.84 4.88
N SER A 39 36.02 19.13 4.78
CA SER A 39 35.25 19.27 3.52
C SER A 39 35.51 18.25 2.39
N THR A 40 34.66 17.22 2.28
CA THR A 40 34.48 16.50 1.01
C THR A 40 33.26 17.07 0.28
N SER A 41 33.50 17.77 -0.82
CA SER A 41 32.45 18.34 -1.68
C SER A 41 31.55 17.26 -2.26
N LYS A 42 30.22 17.45 -2.20
CA LYS A 42 29.26 16.69 -3.01
C LYS A 42 29.65 16.84 -4.49
N GLN A 43 29.82 15.74 -5.23
CA GLN A 43 30.17 15.81 -6.65
C GLN A 43 28.97 16.27 -7.48
N LYS A 44 29.07 17.47 -8.06
CA LYS A 44 28.17 17.92 -9.12
C LYS A 44 28.73 17.45 -10.47
N PHE A 45 28.05 16.52 -11.14
CA PHE A 45 28.44 16.07 -12.47
C PHE A 45 28.09 17.10 -13.54
N SER A 46 29.09 17.86 -13.99
CA SER A 46 29.00 18.78 -15.13
C SER A 46 29.64 18.14 -16.37
N LEU A 47 28.82 17.74 -17.35
CA LEU A 47 29.31 17.16 -18.61
C LEU A 47 29.50 18.23 -19.70
N ARG A 48 30.74 18.73 -19.85
CA ARG A 48 31.18 19.38 -21.10
C ARG A 48 31.61 18.33 -22.12
N ARG A 49 31.18 18.50 -23.38
CA ARG A 49 31.39 17.55 -24.48
C ARG A 49 32.88 17.27 -24.77
N LYS A 50 33.25 15.99 -24.84
CA LYS A 50 34.21 15.48 -25.84
C LYS A 50 33.89 14.01 -26.13
N GLY A 51 33.61 13.68 -27.39
CA GLY A 51 33.12 12.35 -27.77
C GLY A 51 34.22 11.30 -27.82
N ASN A 52 33.88 10.06 -27.43
CA ASN A 52 34.61 8.84 -27.81
C ASN A 52 33.80 7.58 -27.44
N LYS A 53 33.29 6.85 -28.45
CA LYS A 53 33.04 5.38 -28.50
C LYS A 53 32.40 4.61 -27.32
N THR A 54 31.86 5.26 -26.28
CA THR A 54 31.26 4.59 -25.10
C THR A 54 29.73 4.61 -25.06
N ALA A 55 29.06 5.22 -26.04
CA ALA A 55 27.60 5.39 -26.07
C ALA A 55 26.80 4.10 -25.82
N VAL A 56 27.25 2.96 -26.35
CA VAL A 56 26.55 1.67 -26.21
C VAL A 56 26.42 1.19 -24.76
N VAL A 57 27.31 1.63 -23.86
CA VAL A 57 27.29 1.24 -22.44
C VAL A 57 26.37 2.14 -21.60
N LYS A 58 25.97 3.31 -22.14
CA LYS A 58 25.19 4.30 -21.38
C LYS A 58 23.67 4.11 -21.48
N ASP A 59 23.20 3.39 -22.50
CA ASP A 59 21.78 3.13 -22.74
C ASP A 59 21.34 1.74 -22.25
N MET A 60 22.13 1.07 -21.41
CA MET A 60 21.78 -0.22 -20.82
C MET A 60 20.94 0.02 -19.56
N LEU A 61 19.63 -0.23 -19.65
CA LEU A 61 18.73 -0.25 -18.49
C LEU A 61 19.31 -1.18 -17.40
N PRO A 62 19.53 -0.70 -16.17
CA PRO A 62 20.03 -1.52 -15.08
C PRO A 62 19.12 -2.73 -14.84
N ALA A 63 19.70 -3.92 -14.64
CA ALA A 63 18.94 -5.16 -14.45
C ALA A 63 17.85 -5.02 -13.36
N LYS A 64 18.14 -4.29 -12.27
CA LYS A 64 17.18 -4.02 -11.18
C LYS A 64 15.85 -3.38 -11.63
N LEU A 65 15.80 -2.72 -12.79
CA LEU A 65 14.60 -2.11 -13.38
C LEU A 65 13.83 -3.08 -14.30
N ILE A 66 14.31 -4.32 -14.47
CA ILE A 66 13.66 -5.37 -15.25
C ILE A 66 13.00 -6.33 -14.27
N LYS A 67 11.67 -6.32 -14.27
CA LYS A 67 10.82 -7.25 -13.53
C LYS A 67 10.09 -8.14 -14.55
N THR A 68 9.72 -9.35 -14.16
CA THR A 68 8.95 -10.29 -15.00
C THR A 68 7.80 -10.88 -14.21
N THR A 69 6.68 -11.12 -14.89
CA THR A 69 5.50 -11.79 -14.33
C THR A 69 5.71 -13.30 -14.23
N GLN A 70 4.78 -13.98 -13.58
CA GLN A 70 4.55 -15.40 -13.80
C GLN A 70 4.08 -15.66 -15.24
N VAL A 71 4.34 -16.87 -15.74
CA VAL A 71 3.78 -17.36 -16.99
C VAL A 71 2.38 -17.90 -16.70
N ARG A 72 1.39 -17.53 -17.51
CA ARG A 72 0.02 -18.05 -17.43
C ARG A 72 -0.18 -19.05 -18.57
N PRO A 73 -0.24 -20.37 -18.31
CA PRO A 73 -0.25 -21.38 -19.37
C PRO A 73 -1.58 -21.39 -20.12
N ASN A 74 -1.53 -21.73 -21.41
CA ASN A 74 -2.68 -22.11 -22.23
C ASN A 74 -3.85 -21.10 -22.25
N THR A 75 -3.57 -19.78 -22.22
CA THR A 75 -4.62 -18.74 -22.24
C THR A 75 -4.28 -17.54 -23.13
N LEU A 76 -5.26 -17.10 -23.91
CA LEU A 76 -5.24 -15.83 -24.66
C LEU A 76 -5.77 -14.64 -23.83
N ASN A 77 -6.30 -14.90 -22.64
CA ASN A 77 -6.82 -13.89 -21.71
C ASN A 77 -6.17 -14.10 -20.33
N PRO A 78 -4.84 -13.92 -20.20
CA PRO A 78 -4.13 -14.09 -18.94
C PRO A 78 -4.56 -13.06 -17.89
N VAL A 79 -4.71 -13.52 -16.64
CA VAL A 79 -4.92 -12.66 -15.47
C VAL A 79 -3.73 -12.86 -14.53
N TRP A 80 -2.91 -11.83 -14.37
CA TRP A 80 -1.72 -11.91 -13.49
C TRP A 80 -2.03 -11.52 -12.05
N ASN A 81 -2.65 -10.35 -11.84
CA ASN A 81 -2.83 -9.71 -10.53
C ASN A 81 -1.51 -9.49 -9.75
N GLU A 82 -0.40 -9.35 -10.46
CA GLU A 82 0.93 -9.12 -9.88
C GLU A 82 1.22 -7.61 -9.75
N LYS A 83 1.85 -7.21 -8.64
CA LYS A 83 2.22 -5.83 -8.34
C LYS A 83 3.73 -5.65 -8.49
N PHE A 84 4.14 -4.58 -9.19
CA PHE A 84 5.55 -4.20 -9.33
C PHE A 84 5.74 -2.75 -8.89
N ARG A 85 6.82 -2.49 -8.14
CA ARG A 85 7.28 -1.14 -7.82
C ARG A 85 8.59 -0.85 -8.57
N PHE A 86 8.74 0.40 -9.01
CA PHE A 86 9.91 0.88 -9.74
C PHE A 86 10.34 2.23 -9.16
N ASP A 87 11.63 2.37 -8.84
CA ASP A 87 12.21 3.68 -8.52
C ASP A 87 12.28 4.52 -9.79
N LEU A 88 11.83 5.78 -9.72
CA LEU A 88 11.94 6.74 -10.82
C LEU A 88 13.01 7.77 -10.50
N ASP A 89 13.84 8.12 -11.49
CA ASP A 89 14.85 9.18 -11.37
C ASP A 89 14.24 10.54 -11.75
N ASP A 90 13.39 10.58 -12.79
CA ASP A 90 12.67 11.78 -13.24
C ASP A 90 11.39 11.40 -14.03
N TYR A 91 10.23 11.48 -13.35
CA TYR A 91 8.93 11.12 -13.93
C TYR A 91 8.53 11.91 -15.19
N HIS A 92 9.18 13.06 -15.46
CA HIS A 92 8.94 13.84 -16.69
C HIS A 92 9.55 13.21 -17.95
N VAL A 93 10.48 12.27 -17.81
CA VAL A 93 11.18 11.62 -18.93
C VAL A 93 11.16 10.09 -18.86
N ASP A 94 10.97 9.54 -17.66
CA ASP A 94 10.89 8.10 -17.43
C ASP A 94 9.62 7.50 -18.05
N ARG A 95 9.73 6.24 -18.48
CA ARG A 95 8.69 5.51 -19.20
C ARG A 95 8.58 4.09 -18.67
N LEU A 96 7.35 3.63 -18.48
CA LEU A 96 7.09 2.20 -18.31
C LEU A 96 7.07 1.55 -19.70
N HIS A 97 8.02 0.66 -19.96
CA HIS A 97 8.04 -0.21 -21.12
C HIS A 97 7.68 -1.63 -20.70
N LEU A 98 6.67 -2.21 -21.34
CA LEU A 98 6.22 -3.58 -21.13
C LEU A 98 6.29 -4.33 -22.46
N ASP A 99 7.02 -5.43 -22.52
CA ASP A 99 6.93 -6.41 -23.61
C ASP A 99 6.08 -7.61 -23.16
N ILE A 100 5.26 -8.14 -24.08
CA ILE A 100 4.53 -9.39 -23.92
C ILE A 100 5.10 -10.43 -24.89
N TRP A 101 5.33 -11.63 -24.35
CA TRP A 101 5.95 -12.76 -25.04
C TRP A 101 5.09 -14.00 -24.80
N ASP A 102 4.93 -14.83 -25.83
CA ASP A 102 4.44 -16.21 -25.69
C ASP A 102 5.61 -17.09 -25.24
N HIS A 103 5.41 -17.95 -24.24
CA HIS A 103 6.51 -18.67 -23.62
C HIS A 103 6.59 -20.12 -24.10
N ASP A 104 7.70 -20.47 -24.78
CA ASP A 104 7.98 -21.82 -25.25
C ASP A 104 8.86 -22.61 -24.25
N ASP A 105 8.53 -23.89 -24.06
CA ASP A 105 9.18 -24.80 -23.08
C ASP A 105 10.71 -25.00 -23.27
N GLU A 106 11.29 -24.59 -24.40
CA GLU A 106 12.71 -24.83 -24.70
C GLU A 106 13.67 -23.70 -24.29
N PHE A 107 13.31 -22.42 -24.39
CA PHE A 107 14.20 -21.28 -24.06
C PHE A 107 13.45 -20.00 -23.62
N SER A 108 13.44 -19.76 -22.30
CA SER A 108 12.71 -18.63 -21.69
C SER A 108 13.46 -17.28 -21.67
N VAL A 109 12.81 -16.24 -22.19
CA VAL A 109 13.17 -14.82 -21.97
C VAL A 109 12.96 -14.43 -20.49
N VAL A 110 11.96 -15.01 -19.82
CA VAL A 110 11.70 -14.81 -18.39
C VAL A 110 12.86 -15.35 -17.54
N GLU A 111 13.40 -16.53 -17.85
CA GLU A 111 14.62 -17.01 -17.20
C GLU A 111 15.83 -16.12 -17.48
N ALA A 112 15.99 -15.63 -18.71
CA ALA A 112 17.11 -14.76 -19.06
C ALA A 112 17.05 -13.44 -18.25
N ALA A 113 15.86 -12.89 -18.03
CA ALA A 113 15.64 -11.73 -17.17
C ALA A 113 15.90 -12.04 -15.68
N LYS A 114 15.44 -13.20 -15.17
CA LYS A 114 15.73 -13.64 -13.79
C LYS A 114 17.25 -13.79 -13.55
N LYS A 115 17.94 -14.47 -14.47
CA LYS A 115 19.41 -14.65 -14.45
C LYS A 115 20.16 -13.31 -14.57
N LEU A 116 19.60 -12.29 -15.23
CA LEU A 116 20.19 -10.94 -15.25
C LEU A 116 20.12 -10.23 -13.88
N ASN A 117 19.07 -10.49 -13.08
CA ASN A 117 18.95 -9.95 -11.71
C ASN A 117 19.90 -10.64 -10.71
N GLU A 118 20.28 -11.89 -10.96
CA GLU A 118 21.23 -12.64 -10.12
C GLU A 118 22.70 -12.21 -10.30
N VAL A 119 23.07 -11.62 -11.45
CA VAL A 119 24.46 -11.28 -11.79
C VAL A 119 24.88 -9.92 -11.23
N SER A 120 25.43 -9.92 -10.01
CA SER A 120 26.00 -8.74 -9.33
C SER A 120 27.31 -8.18 -9.96
N GLY A 121 27.69 -8.61 -11.17
CA GLY A 121 29.01 -8.41 -11.76
C GLY A 121 29.03 -7.66 -13.11
N PHE A 122 29.51 -6.41 -13.10
CA PHE A 122 29.61 -5.50 -14.26
C PHE A 122 30.32 -6.03 -15.53
N LYS A 123 31.06 -7.15 -15.47
CA LYS A 123 31.84 -7.68 -16.62
C LYS A 123 31.10 -8.72 -17.46
N GLY A 124 29.98 -9.29 -16.98
CA GLY A 124 29.19 -10.27 -17.74
C GLY A 124 28.10 -9.65 -18.62
N LEU A 125 27.47 -8.58 -18.12
CA LEU A 125 26.23 -8.01 -18.65
C LEU A 125 26.29 -7.72 -20.16
N GLY A 126 27.35 -7.09 -20.66
CA GLY A 126 27.47 -6.74 -22.10
C GLY A 126 27.47 -7.93 -23.08
N ARG A 127 27.79 -9.14 -22.61
CA ARG A 127 27.72 -10.37 -23.44
C ARG A 127 26.35 -11.04 -23.33
N PHE A 128 25.74 -11.06 -22.14
CA PHE A 128 24.39 -11.59 -21.92
C PHE A 128 23.31 -10.69 -22.52
N PHE A 129 23.37 -9.37 -22.37
CA PHE A 129 22.50 -8.44 -23.10
C PHE A 129 22.66 -8.55 -24.61
N LYS A 130 23.88 -8.86 -25.11
CA LYS A 130 24.01 -9.20 -26.53
C LYS A 130 23.21 -10.46 -26.83
N GLN A 131 23.27 -11.51 -26.01
CA GLN A 131 22.45 -12.72 -26.21
C GLN A 131 20.94 -12.47 -26.08
N VAL A 132 20.46 -11.61 -25.17
CA VAL A 132 19.02 -11.28 -25.02
C VAL A 132 18.52 -10.35 -26.14
N ALA A 133 19.29 -9.33 -26.52
CA ALA A 133 18.97 -8.47 -27.65
C ALA A 133 19.20 -9.16 -29.02
N GLN A 134 19.94 -10.28 -29.03
CA GLN A 134 20.17 -11.10 -30.21
C GLN A 134 19.20 -12.29 -30.27
N SER A 135 18.70 -12.86 -29.16
CA SER A 135 17.57 -13.80 -29.19
C SER A 135 16.33 -13.08 -29.73
N ALA A 136 16.03 -11.89 -29.20
CA ALA A 136 14.98 -10.98 -29.73
C ALA A 136 15.20 -10.47 -31.17
N ARG A 137 16.23 -10.94 -31.90
CA ARG A 137 16.59 -10.50 -33.28
C ARG A 137 17.17 -11.60 -34.18
N SER A 138 17.35 -12.83 -33.69
CA SER A 138 17.97 -13.90 -34.49
C SER A 138 16.90 -14.59 -35.31
N LYS A 139 17.19 -14.76 -36.59
CA LYS A 139 16.27 -15.33 -37.58
C LYS A 139 16.65 -16.78 -37.87
N ASP A 140 17.07 -17.49 -36.82
CA ASP A 140 17.45 -18.90 -36.84
C ASP A 140 16.33 -19.69 -36.14
N ASP A 141 15.91 -20.77 -36.78
CA ASP A 141 14.59 -21.42 -36.68
C ASP A 141 14.39 -22.32 -35.44
N ASN A 142 15.04 -21.98 -34.31
CA ASN A 142 15.04 -22.78 -33.09
C ASN A 142 14.74 -21.92 -31.86
N SER A 143 13.49 -22.06 -31.37
CA SER A 143 13.03 -21.79 -30.01
C SER A 143 13.55 -20.51 -29.34
N VAL A 144 12.83 -19.41 -29.60
CA VAL A 144 12.86 -18.19 -28.78
C VAL A 144 11.41 -17.75 -28.62
N ASP A 145 10.98 -17.49 -27.38
CA ASP A 145 9.67 -16.93 -27.03
C ASP A 145 9.14 -15.93 -28.08
N ASP A 146 7.90 -16.11 -28.53
CA ASP A 146 7.33 -15.36 -29.65
C ASP A 146 6.83 -13.98 -29.18
N PHE A 147 7.23 -12.90 -29.87
CA PHE A 147 6.88 -11.54 -29.44
C PHE A 147 5.44 -11.17 -29.81
N LEU A 148 4.57 -11.05 -28.81
CA LEU A 148 3.14 -10.77 -29.00
C LEU A 148 2.82 -9.27 -29.14
N GLY A 149 3.55 -8.39 -28.44
CA GLY A 149 3.32 -6.95 -28.49
C GLY A 149 3.99 -6.19 -27.34
N SER A 150 3.98 -4.86 -27.38
CA SER A 150 4.50 -4.05 -26.28
C SER A 150 3.71 -2.76 -26.04
N VAL A 151 3.89 -2.17 -24.87
CA VAL A 151 3.28 -0.88 -24.48
C VAL A 151 4.38 0.06 -23.99
N ASN A 152 4.28 1.33 -24.36
CA ASN A 152 5.18 2.40 -23.92
C ASN A 152 4.38 3.52 -23.27
N ILE A 153 4.47 3.65 -21.95
CA ILE A 153 3.63 4.57 -21.17
C ILE A 153 4.53 5.67 -20.59
N MET A 154 4.19 6.92 -20.90
CA MET A 154 4.79 8.10 -20.26
C MET A 154 4.22 8.26 -18.85
N LEU A 155 5.05 8.69 -17.89
CA LEU A 155 4.68 8.81 -16.48
C LEU A 155 4.36 10.27 -16.06
N ASP A 156 4.56 11.23 -16.95
CA ASP A 156 4.41 12.67 -16.72
C ASP A 156 2.94 13.11 -16.57
N ASP A 157 2.04 12.52 -17.35
CA ASP A 157 0.60 12.77 -17.31
C ASP A 157 -0.18 11.83 -16.35
N LEU A 158 0.49 11.06 -15.49
CA LEU A 158 -0.21 10.17 -14.56
C LEU A 158 -0.87 10.96 -13.41
N PRO A 159 -2.21 10.89 -13.20
CA PRO A 159 -2.87 11.55 -12.08
C PRO A 159 -2.46 10.94 -10.74
N SER A 160 -2.49 11.75 -9.67
CA SER A 160 -2.13 11.29 -8.32
C SER A 160 -3.01 10.16 -7.78
N THR A 161 -4.25 10.03 -8.28
CA THR A 161 -5.16 8.92 -7.97
C THR A 161 -4.78 7.60 -8.67
N GLY A 162 -3.78 7.62 -9.54
CA GLY A 162 -3.49 6.55 -10.48
C GLY A 162 -4.56 6.40 -11.57
N VAL A 163 -4.35 5.42 -12.45
CA VAL A 163 -5.30 4.99 -13.49
C VAL A 163 -5.48 3.48 -13.45
N THR A 164 -6.63 2.99 -13.88
CA THR A 164 -6.83 1.58 -14.26
C THR A 164 -7.53 1.58 -15.61
N GLN A 165 -6.82 1.17 -16.67
CA GLN A 165 -7.34 1.18 -18.03
C GLN A 165 -6.69 0.11 -18.91
N TRP A 166 -7.33 -0.17 -20.05
CA TRP A 166 -6.78 -1.01 -21.10
C TRP A 166 -5.82 -0.20 -21.99
N PHE A 167 -4.68 -0.81 -22.30
CA PHE A 167 -3.67 -0.28 -23.21
C PHE A 167 -3.56 -1.21 -24.43
N PRO A 168 -3.77 -0.72 -25.66
CA PRO A 168 -3.62 -1.54 -26.85
C PRO A 168 -2.15 -1.92 -27.05
N LEU A 169 -1.90 -3.13 -27.53
CA LEU A 169 -0.54 -3.59 -27.80
C LEU A 169 -0.02 -3.00 -29.11
N GLU A 170 1.23 -2.54 -29.10
CA GLU A 170 1.92 -1.99 -30.26
C GLU A 170 2.97 -2.96 -30.80
N GLY A 171 3.19 -2.88 -32.12
CA GLY A 171 4.27 -3.60 -32.78
C GLY A 171 5.59 -2.83 -32.77
N ARG A 172 6.71 -3.54 -32.58
CA ARG A 172 8.08 -2.98 -32.66
C ARG A 172 8.44 -2.32 -34.00
N SER A 173 7.61 -2.50 -35.03
CA SER A 173 7.76 -1.87 -36.34
C SER A 173 6.41 -1.71 -37.03
N ALA A 174 6.31 -0.79 -37.99
CA ALA A 174 5.13 -0.63 -38.85
C ALA A 174 4.84 -1.83 -39.80
N ARG A 175 5.59 -2.93 -39.68
CA ARG A 175 5.34 -4.21 -40.38
C ARG A 175 4.88 -5.33 -39.45
N SER A 176 4.88 -5.10 -38.13
CA SER A 176 4.43 -6.05 -37.13
C SER A 176 2.91 -6.02 -37.06
N ASN A 177 2.25 -7.15 -37.27
CA ASN A 177 0.81 -7.30 -37.10
C ASN A 177 0.52 -7.74 -35.66
N VAL A 178 0.37 -6.76 -34.76
CA VAL A 178 0.07 -6.99 -33.33
C VAL A 178 -1.42 -6.75 -33.09
N GLN A 179 -2.01 -7.57 -32.21
CA GLN A 179 -3.40 -7.49 -31.79
C GLN A 179 -3.50 -7.78 -30.29
N GLY A 180 -4.57 -7.30 -29.64
CA GLY A 180 -4.79 -7.46 -28.21
C GLY A 180 -4.54 -6.18 -27.42
N GLU A 181 -4.84 -6.26 -26.13
CA GLU A 181 -4.77 -5.17 -25.16
C GLU A 181 -4.43 -5.74 -23.78
N ILE A 182 -3.84 -4.92 -22.90
CA ILE A 182 -3.55 -5.28 -21.51
C ILE A 182 -4.14 -4.24 -20.55
N GLN A 183 -4.82 -4.70 -19.51
CA GLN A 183 -5.29 -3.83 -18.44
C GLN A 183 -4.16 -3.63 -17.42
N LEU A 184 -3.82 -2.37 -17.14
CA LEU A 184 -2.83 -2.01 -16.12
C LEU A 184 -3.45 -1.06 -15.11
N ARG A 185 -3.15 -1.29 -13.82
CA ARG A 185 -3.31 -0.30 -12.76
C ARG A 185 -1.95 0.35 -12.50
N LEU A 186 -1.87 1.67 -12.68
CA LEU A 186 -0.66 2.45 -12.49
C LEU A 186 -0.90 3.53 -11.45
N SER A 187 0.05 3.72 -10.54
CA SER A 187 0.03 4.75 -9.49
C SER A 187 1.45 5.27 -9.23
N LEU A 188 1.57 6.53 -8.84
CA LEU A 188 2.82 7.13 -8.36
C LEU A 188 2.72 7.32 -6.85
N ALA A 189 3.75 6.90 -6.12
CA ALA A 189 3.89 7.11 -4.69
C ALA A 189 5.29 7.66 -4.39
N THR A 190 5.40 8.56 -3.41
CA THR A 190 6.68 9.12 -2.96
C THR A 190 7.09 8.46 -1.64
N ARG A 191 7.28 7.13 -1.64
CA ARG A 191 7.73 6.40 -0.45
C ARG A 191 9.21 6.71 -0.20
N GLU A 192 9.54 7.00 1.05
CA GLU A 192 10.92 7.14 1.50
C GLU A 192 11.53 5.74 1.66
N ASP A 193 12.69 5.46 1.06
CA ASP A 193 13.41 4.20 1.28
C ASP A 193 13.95 4.14 2.71
N ARG A 194 13.11 3.60 3.60
CA ARG A 194 13.38 3.38 5.02
C ARG A 194 14.02 2.01 5.29
N GLY A 195 14.33 1.21 4.26
CA GLY A 195 14.79 -0.16 4.42
C GLY A 195 13.76 -1.12 5.01
N ILE A 196 12.47 -0.77 4.94
CA ILE A 196 11.31 -1.60 5.34
C ILE A 196 10.94 -2.49 4.13
N PRO A 197 10.49 -3.75 4.33
CA PRO A 197 10.00 -4.59 3.24
C PRO A 197 9.01 -3.89 2.30
N GLU A 198 9.09 -4.19 1.01
CA GLU A 198 8.35 -3.47 -0.03
C GLU A 198 6.83 -3.52 0.18
N ASP A 199 6.31 -4.60 0.79
CA ASP A 199 4.88 -4.84 0.99
C ASP A 199 4.34 -4.52 2.40
N ASP A 200 5.19 -4.13 3.34
CA ASP A 200 4.76 -3.69 4.67
C ASP A 200 4.52 -2.16 4.69
N ASN A 201 3.25 -1.76 4.67
CA ASN A 201 2.81 -0.37 4.85
C ASN A 201 2.13 -0.13 6.21
N TRP A 202 2.27 -1.04 7.18
CA TRP A 202 1.60 -0.96 8.48
C TRP A 202 1.94 0.33 9.25
N THR A 203 3.19 0.78 9.14
CA THR A 203 3.64 2.05 9.73
C THR A 203 2.89 3.24 9.13
N ASP A 204 2.62 3.23 7.82
CA ASP A 204 1.88 4.27 7.13
C ASP A 204 0.38 4.22 7.50
N CYS A 205 -0.22 3.04 7.64
CA CYS A 205 -1.58 2.85 8.19
C CYS A 205 -1.72 3.47 9.59
N ARG A 206 -0.76 3.22 10.51
CA ARG A 206 -0.77 3.83 11.85
C ARG A 206 -0.58 5.35 11.84
N GLN A 207 0.32 5.87 11.00
CA GLN A 207 0.50 7.32 10.84
C GLN A 207 -0.76 7.99 10.26
N HIS A 208 -1.49 7.29 9.38
CA HIS A 208 -2.74 7.74 8.80
C HIS A 208 -3.88 7.76 9.83
N GLU A 209 -4.00 6.74 10.70
CA GLU A 209 -4.92 6.71 11.84
C GLU A 209 -4.67 7.89 12.81
N ASP A 210 -3.42 8.12 13.21
CA ASP A 210 -3.05 9.21 14.11
C ASP A 210 -3.29 10.59 13.49
N LEU A 211 -3.05 10.74 12.19
CA LEU A 211 -3.36 11.96 11.46
C LEU A 211 -4.87 12.25 11.40
N MET A 212 -5.71 11.22 11.22
CA MET A 212 -7.16 11.37 11.38
C MET A 212 -7.54 11.78 12.81
N CYS A 213 -6.95 11.16 13.84
CA CYS A 213 -7.19 11.52 15.23
C CYS A 213 -6.90 13.01 15.50
N ILE A 214 -5.80 13.53 14.96
CA ILE A 214 -5.42 14.96 15.06
C ILE A 214 -6.47 15.86 14.41
N PHE A 215 -6.96 15.52 13.20
CA PHE A 215 -7.98 16.31 12.51
C PHE A 215 -9.35 16.25 13.20
N ILE A 216 -9.79 15.07 13.65
CA ILE A 216 -11.03 14.89 14.43
C ILE A 216 -10.97 15.75 15.69
N GLU A 217 -9.87 15.69 16.44
CA GLU A 217 -9.70 16.46 17.66
C GLU A 217 -9.63 17.97 17.41
N TYR A 218 -8.99 18.41 16.32
CA TYR A 218 -8.97 19.82 15.91
C TYR A 218 -10.38 20.36 15.64
N GLU A 219 -11.22 19.61 14.92
CA GLU A 219 -12.60 20.00 14.64
C GLU A 219 -13.46 19.97 15.92
N LEU A 220 -13.39 18.90 16.72
CA LEU A 220 -14.15 18.77 17.98
C LEU A 220 -13.83 19.89 18.98
N ARG A 221 -12.57 20.32 19.10
CA ARG A 221 -12.16 21.45 19.95
C ARG A 221 -12.75 22.80 19.51
N ARG A 222 -13.21 22.90 18.26
CA ARG A 222 -13.80 24.12 17.66
C ARG A 222 -15.31 24.03 17.51
N TYR A 223 -15.87 22.82 17.64
CA TYR A 223 -17.30 22.57 17.57
C TYR A 223 -18.02 23.15 18.80
N ASN A 224 -19.07 23.95 18.55
CA ASN A 224 -19.77 24.72 19.58
C ASN A 224 -21.04 24.04 20.12
N GLU A 225 -21.40 22.88 19.57
CA GLU A 225 -22.49 22.04 20.05
C GLU A 225 -21.97 20.75 20.71
N ALA A 226 -22.86 19.94 21.28
CA ALA A 226 -22.46 18.66 21.86
C ALA A 226 -21.93 17.70 20.78
N SER A 227 -20.80 17.03 21.07
CA SER A 227 -20.04 16.20 20.12
C SER A 227 -20.88 15.14 19.39
N TYR A 228 -21.92 14.59 20.03
CA TYR A 228 -22.82 13.61 19.41
C TYR A 228 -23.71 14.17 18.28
N LYS A 229 -23.68 15.48 18.04
CA LYS A 229 -24.33 16.14 16.90
C LYS A 229 -23.38 16.44 15.74
N TRP A 230 -22.06 16.34 15.94
CA TRP A 230 -21.10 16.55 14.86
C TRP A 230 -21.26 15.43 13.82
N THR A 231 -21.20 15.77 12.53
CA THR A 231 -21.50 14.81 11.45
C THR A 231 -20.37 13.80 11.20
N GLY A 232 -19.16 14.06 11.71
CA GLY A 232 -17.96 13.32 11.34
C GLY A 232 -17.33 13.80 10.02
N ASP A 233 -17.80 14.91 9.43
CA ASP A 233 -17.15 15.46 8.25
C ASP A 233 -15.92 16.29 8.61
N LEU A 234 -14.75 15.80 8.18
CA LEU A 234 -13.54 16.59 8.13
C LEU A 234 -13.59 17.62 6.98
N PRO A 235 -12.97 18.81 7.15
CA PRO A 235 -12.91 19.82 6.10
C PRO A 235 -12.10 19.33 4.89
N GLN A 236 -12.35 19.91 3.71
CA GLN A 236 -11.69 19.51 2.46
C GLN A 236 -10.15 19.54 2.56
N VAL A 237 -9.57 20.50 3.30
CA VAL A 237 -8.11 20.59 3.50
C VAL A 237 -7.57 19.35 4.23
N ALA A 238 -8.25 18.89 5.29
CA ALA A 238 -7.87 17.67 6.01
C ALA A 238 -8.06 16.42 5.13
N LYS A 239 -9.19 16.33 4.40
CA LYS A 239 -9.46 15.25 3.43
C LYS A 239 -8.38 15.19 2.33
N THR A 240 -7.90 16.34 1.83
CA THR A 240 -6.80 16.40 0.85
C THR A 240 -5.46 15.93 1.45
N ILE A 241 -5.12 16.31 2.69
CA ILE A 241 -3.88 15.85 3.34
C ILE A 241 -3.93 14.34 3.57
N LEU A 242 -5.04 13.81 4.10
CA LEU A 242 -5.25 12.37 4.28
C LEU A 242 -5.13 11.62 2.95
N HIS A 243 -5.80 12.09 1.90
CA HIS A 243 -5.74 11.47 0.57
C HIS A 243 -4.31 11.40 0.01
N GLN A 244 -3.53 12.48 0.13
CA GLN A 244 -2.12 12.47 -0.30
C GLN A 244 -1.28 11.51 0.55
N HIS A 245 -1.47 11.47 1.87
CA HIS A 245 -0.81 10.51 2.75
C HIS A 245 -1.13 9.05 2.38
N ALA A 246 -2.39 8.75 2.05
CA ALA A 246 -2.80 7.41 1.63
C ALA A 246 -2.11 6.98 0.33
N ILE A 247 -2.04 7.86 -0.68
CA ILE A 247 -1.30 7.61 -1.92
C ILE A 247 0.19 7.35 -1.65
N GLN A 248 0.82 8.20 -0.81
CA GLN A 248 2.25 8.11 -0.52
C GLN A 248 2.65 6.85 0.26
N GLY A 249 1.77 6.42 1.18
CA GLY A 249 1.92 5.19 1.98
C GLY A 249 1.34 3.92 1.33
N ASP A 250 0.91 3.96 0.06
CA ASP A 250 0.31 2.80 -0.63
C ASP A 250 -0.91 2.22 0.13
N ILE A 251 -1.64 3.07 0.88
CA ILE A 251 -2.71 2.67 1.81
C ILE A 251 -4.00 2.40 1.03
N THR A 252 -4.44 1.14 1.03
CA THR A 252 -5.63 0.69 0.30
C THR A 252 -6.93 1.28 0.85
N GLU A 253 -8.01 1.21 0.09
CA GLU A 253 -9.32 1.73 0.52
C GLU A 253 -9.88 0.99 1.75
N VAL A 254 -9.59 -0.31 1.90
CA VAL A 254 -9.97 -1.10 3.08
C VAL A 254 -9.11 -0.72 4.29
N GLN A 255 -7.80 -0.56 4.14
CA GLN A 255 -6.92 -0.02 5.20
C GLN A 255 -7.36 1.40 5.62
N GLN A 256 -7.72 2.27 4.67
CA GLN A 256 -8.31 3.58 4.98
C GLN A 256 -9.66 3.47 5.73
N ALA A 257 -10.48 2.45 5.47
CA ALA A 257 -11.70 2.17 6.24
C ALA A 257 -11.39 1.72 7.68
N VAL A 258 -10.39 0.85 7.86
CA VAL A 258 -9.89 0.43 9.18
C VAL A 258 -9.37 1.65 9.97
N CYS A 259 -8.48 2.45 9.38
CA CYS A 259 -7.97 3.67 10.01
C CYS A 259 -9.08 4.64 10.41
N ARG A 260 -10.13 4.79 9.57
CA ARG A 260 -11.32 5.59 9.91
C ARG A 260 -12.05 4.99 11.12
N TRP A 261 -12.39 3.72 11.09
CA TRP A 261 -13.09 3.07 12.21
C TRP A 261 -12.31 3.24 13.53
N GLN A 262 -11.03 2.89 13.54
CA GLN A 262 -10.16 2.96 14.71
C GLN A 262 -10.05 4.41 15.25
N ALA A 263 -9.77 5.40 14.39
CA ALA A 263 -9.66 6.79 14.80
C ALA A 263 -10.97 7.37 15.36
N TYR A 264 -12.12 7.08 14.74
CA TYR A 264 -13.42 7.56 15.21
C TYR A 264 -13.90 6.85 16.48
N VAL A 265 -13.60 5.55 16.66
CA VAL A 265 -13.87 4.83 17.92
C VAL A 265 -13.00 5.37 19.05
N ARG A 266 -11.69 5.55 18.82
CA ARG A 266 -10.74 6.14 19.77
C ARG A 266 -11.25 7.50 20.26
N LYS A 267 -11.64 8.38 19.32
CA LYS A 267 -12.18 9.71 19.65
C LYS A 267 -13.60 9.71 20.20
N HIS A 268 -14.42 8.70 19.93
CA HIS A 268 -15.74 8.52 20.56
C HIS A 268 -15.64 8.22 22.07
N MET A 269 -14.63 7.45 22.48
CA MET A 269 -14.39 7.14 23.89
C MET A 269 -13.91 8.37 24.69
N GLU A 270 -13.18 9.30 24.06
CA GLU A 270 -12.81 10.60 24.62
C GLU A 270 -13.99 11.60 24.62
N HIS A 271 -14.69 11.69 23.48
CA HIS A 271 -15.75 12.66 23.20
C HIS A 271 -16.94 11.94 22.55
N PRO A 272 -18.05 11.69 23.26
CA PRO A 272 -19.14 10.87 22.74
C PRO A 272 -19.72 11.41 21.42
N LEU A 273 -19.41 10.73 20.32
CA LEU A 273 -19.85 11.02 18.96
C LEU A 273 -21.25 10.45 18.69
N SER A 274 -21.74 10.67 17.46
CA SER A 274 -22.97 10.07 17.00
C SER A 274 -22.79 8.57 16.76
N TYR A 275 -23.68 7.75 17.32
CA TYR A 275 -23.72 6.33 16.98
C TYR A 275 -24.20 6.08 15.54
N ASP A 276 -24.98 7.00 14.95
CA ASP A 276 -25.36 6.92 13.53
C ASP A 276 -24.11 7.08 12.63
N LEU A 277 -23.12 7.88 13.05
CA LEU A 277 -21.81 8.00 12.37
C LEU A 277 -21.00 6.70 12.49
N LEU A 278 -20.86 6.17 13.70
CA LEU A 278 -20.13 4.91 13.93
C LEU A 278 -20.75 3.74 13.15
N LEU A 279 -22.09 3.63 13.11
CA LEU A 279 -22.77 2.62 12.31
C LEU A 279 -22.49 2.76 10.81
N ASN A 280 -22.42 3.98 10.28
CA ASN A 280 -22.07 4.20 8.87
C ASN A 280 -20.61 3.82 8.57
N LEU A 281 -19.70 4.00 9.53
CA LEU A 281 -18.30 3.56 9.38
C LEU A 281 -18.20 2.03 9.37
N LEU A 282 -18.93 1.33 10.25
CA LEU A 282 -19.04 -0.14 10.23
C LEU A 282 -19.57 -0.65 8.88
N LEU A 283 -20.68 -0.08 8.39
CA LEU A 283 -21.29 -0.49 7.11
C LEU A 283 -20.40 -0.20 5.89
N ASP A 284 -19.55 0.83 5.96
CA ASP A 284 -18.58 1.11 4.89
C ASP A 284 -17.37 0.18 4.94
N LEU A 285 -16.91 -0.19 6.14
CA LEU A 285 -15.85 -1.19 6.34
C LEU A 285 -16.31 -2.59 5.88
N ASP A 286 -17.49 -3.05 6.33
CA ASP A 286 -18.13 -4.31 5.95
C ASP A 286 -18.29 -4.45 4.42
N ARG A 287 -18.58 -3.34 3.73
CA ARG A 287 -18.67 -3.26 2.26
C ARG A 287 -17.33 -3.37 1.53
N LEU A 288 -16.22 -2.97 2.17
CA LEU A 288 -14.88 -2.91 1.58
C LEU A 288 -14.00 -4.09 1.98
N TYR A 289 -14.32 -4.75 3.10
CA TYR A 289 -13.59 -5.89 3.63
C TYR A 289 -13.73 -7.12 2.73
N GLN A 290 -12.63 -7.84 2.55
CA GLN A 290 -12.53 -9.13 1.87
C GLN A 290 -11.50 -9.98 2.61
N ASP A 291 -11.67 -11.30 2.61
CA ASP A 291 -10.77 -12.21 3.32
C ASP A 291 -9.35 -12.12 2.73
N GLY A 292 -8.32 -12.01 3.58
CA GLY A 292 -6.94 -11.79 3.15
C GLY A 292 -6.65 -10.39 2.56
N SER A 293 -7.55 -9.42 2.70
CA SER A 293 -7.31 -8.02 2.25
C SER A 293 -6.52 -7.16 3.24
N LEU A 294 -6.26 -7.68 4.44
CA LEU A 294 -5.50 -7.06 5.52
C LEU A 294 -4.36 -7.98 5.95
N SER A 295 -3.31 -7.43 6.59
CA SER A 295 -2.32 -8.25 7.29
C SER A 295 -2.86 -8.72 8.65
N ARG A 296 -2.27 -9.79 9.23
CA ARG A 296 -2.62 -10.25 10.58
C ARG A 296 -2.52 -9.13 11.62
N GLU A 297 -1.47 -8.30 11.55
CA GLU A 297 -1.26 -7.17 12.46
C GLU A 297 -2.35 -6.08 12.30
N GLU A 298 -2.91 -5.94 11.10
CA GLU A 298 -4.04 -5.05 10.83
C GLU A 298 -5.36 -5.62 11.35
N GLU A 299 -5.60 -6.93 11.15
CA GLU A 299 -6.76 -7.66 11.68
C GLU A 299 -6.76 -7.68 13.22
N GLU A 300 -5.63 -7.99 13.86
CA GLU A 300 -5.46 -7.96 15.32
C GLU A 300 -5.81 -6.57 15.89
N ALA A 301 -5.33 -5.50 15.26
CA ALA A 301 -5.61 -4.12 15.68
C ALA A 301 -7.04 -3.67 15.37
N LEU A 302 -7.67 -4.20 14.32
CA LEU A 302 -9.08 -3.98 14.02
C LEU A 302 -9.96 -4.68 15.07
N ALA A 303 -9.67 -5.94 15.39
CA ALA A 303 -10.33 -6.70 16.44
C ALA A 303 -10.15 -6.04 17.82
N GLU A 304 -8.98 -5.47 18.12
CA GLU A 304 -8.77 -4.67 19.34
C GLU A 304 -9.71 -3.46 19.38
N ALA A 305 -9.91 -2.76 18.26
CA ALA A 305 -10.80 -1.60 18.18
C ALA A 305 -12.29 -1.97 18.34
N PHE A 306 -12.74 -3.09 17.76
CA PHE A 306 -14.08 -3.65 18.01
C PHE A 306 -14.27 -4.00 19.50
N ASN A 307 -13.34 -4.75 20.10
CA ASN A 307 -13.41 -5.10 21.51
C ASN A 307 -13.42 -3.88 22.44
N ASN A 308 -12.60 -2.87 22.16
CA ASN A 308 -12.60 -1.60 22.89
C ASN A 308 -13.95 -0.87 22.78
N PHE A 309 -14.57 -0.83 21.59
CA PHE A 309 -15.91 -0.27 21.40
C PHE A 309 -16.99 -1.04 22.17
N ILE A 310 -16.99 -2.37 22.05
CA ILE A 310 -17.94 -3.27 22.73
C ILE A 310 -17.83 -3.12 24.25
N ASP A 311 -16.62 -3.08 24.82
CA ASP A 311 -16.43 -2.95 26.27
C ASP A 311 -16.79 -1.53 26.77
N TYR A 312 -16.56 -0.50 25.96
CA TYR A 312 -17.11 0.83 26.20
C TYR A 312 -18.66 0.82 26.22
N SER A 313 -19.31 0.24 25.21
CA SER A 313 -20.77 0.04 25.16
C SER A 313 -21.30 -0.69 26.41
N LYS A 314 -20.69 -1.83 26.78
CA LYS A 314 -21.00 -2.58 28.02
C LYS A 314 -20.83 -1.72 29.28
N SER A 315 -19.82 -0.85 29.33
CA SER A 315 -19.59 0.06 30.48
C SER A 315 -20.73 1.09 30.64
N LEU A 316 -21.28 1.59 29.54
CA LEU A 316 -22.44 2.49 29.54
C LEU A 316 -23.73 1.75 29.89
N LEU A 317 -23.91 0.50 29.42
CA LEU A 317 -25.05 -0.35 29.77
C LEU A 317 -25.09 -0.69 31.27
N LYS A 318 -23.93 -0.89 31.92
CA LYS A 318 -23.86 -1.02 33.39
C LYS A 318 -24.41 0.21 34.13
N LYS A 319 -24.43 1.38 33.48
CA LYS A 319 -24.95 2.66 33.99
C LYS A 319 -26.22 3.13 33.25
N LEU A 320 -26.99 2.20 32.68
CA LEU A 320 -28.14 2.45 31.79
C LEU A 320 -29.07 3.57 32.29
N ARG A 321 -29.47 3.56 33.57
CA ARG A 321 -30.41 4.54 34.14
C ARG A 321 -29.83 5.94 34.31
N GLU A 322 -28.51 6.06 34.42
CA GLU A 322 -27.79 7.32 34.60
C GLU A 322 -27.47 7.95 33.23
N VAL A 323 -26.96 7.15 32.29
CA VAL A 323 -26.53 7.60 30.96
C VAL A 323 -27.73 7.75 30.01
N TYR A 324 -28.71 6.85 30.12
CA TYR A 324 -29.84 6.72 29.22
C TYR A 324 -31.20 6.75 29.96
N PRO A 325 -31.50 7.82 30.73
CA PRO A 325 -32.75 7.91 31.48
C PRO A 325 -33.98 7.88 30.55
N PRO A 326 -35.02 7.06 30.81
CA PRO A 326 -36.17 6.89 29.90
C PRO A 326 -36.95 8.16 29.56
N THR A 327 -36.84 9.21 30.38
CA THR A 327 -37.44 10.53 30.14
C THR A 327 -36.72 11.32 29.05
N ASN A 328 -35.44 11.02 28.77
CA ASN A 328 -34.64 11.68 27.75
C ASN A 328 -34.69 10.88 26.44
N LYS A 329 -35.63 11.26 25.56
CA LYS A 329 -35.81 10.63 24.23
C LYS A 329 -34.53 10.63 23.37
N THR A 330 -33.69 11.66 23.49
CA THR A 330 -32.42 11.76 22.74
C THR A 330 -31.40 10.75 23.25
N ALA A 331 -31.28 10.59 24.57
CA ALA A 331 -30.42 9.58 25.17
C ALA A 331 -30.92 8.16 24.82
N PHE A 332 -32.23 7.91 24.91
CA PHE A 332 -32.80 6.61 24.54
C PHE A 332 -32.62 6.28 23.05
N ARG A 333 -32.70 7.27 22.14
CA ARG A 333 -32.34 7.07 20.72
C ARG A 333 -30.87 6.70 20.56
N ARG A 334 -29.95 7.37 21.26
CA ARG A 334 -28.51 7.06 21.21
C ARG A 334 -28.22 5.62 21.65
N LEU A 335 -28.83 5.17 22.76
CA LEU A 335 -28.79 3.78 23.21
C LEU A 335 -29.24 2.79 22.12
N HIS A 336 -30.36 3.05 21.45
CA HIS A 336 -30.86 2.18 20.40
C HIS A 336 -29.88 2.05 19.22
N VAL A 337 -29.22 3.14 18.82
CA VAL A 337 -28.25 3.08 17.71
C VAL A 337 -26.93 2.44 18.15
N MET A 338 -26.47 2.68 19.39
CA MET A 338 -25.32 1.96 19.98
C MET A 338 -25.51 0.43 19.91
N LEU A 339 -26.67 -0.07 20.34
CA LEU A 339 -27.00 -1.49 20.28
C LEU A 339 -27.08 -2.06 18.85
N ARG A 340 -27.32 -1.20 17.83
CA ARG A 340 -27.23 -1.60 16.42
C ARG A 340 -25.78 -1.69 15.93
N CYS A 341 -24.88 -0.85 16.42
CA CYS A 341 -23.45 -0.99 16.19
C CYS A 341 -22.97 -2.32 16.78
N ASP A 342 -23.23 -2.56 18.08
CA ASP A 342 -22.87 -3.80 18.77
C ASP A 342 -23.41 -5.05 18.03
N TYR A 343 -24.64 -5.01 17.49
CA TYR A 343 -25.20 -6.12 16.72
C TYR A 343 -24.56 -6.32 15.35
N THR A 344 -24.22 -5.24 14.64
CA THR A 344 -23.56 -5.32 13.32
C THR A 344 -22.16 -5.89 13.46
N ASP A 345 -21.41 -5.39 14.44
CA ASP A 345 -20.07 -5.84 14.82
C ASP A 345 -20.05 -7.36 15.11
N ASN A 346 -20.92 -7.82 16.02
CA ASN A 346 -21.07 -9.25 16.30
C ASN A 346 -21.52 -10.07 15.06
N LYS A 347 -22.24 -9.51 14.09
CA LYS A 347 -22.60 -10.24 12.87
C LYS A 347 -21.37 -10.45 11.99
N SER A 348 -20.59 -9.39 11.75
CA SER A 348 -19.38 -9.47 10.93
C SER A 348 -18.37 -10.47 11.51
N SER A 349 -18.20 -10.54 12.85
CA SER A 349 -17.34 -11.57 13.48
C SER A 349 -17.89 -13.01 13.36
N ASN A 350 -19.21 -13.22 13.46
CA ASN A 350 -19.79 -14.57 13.39
C ASN A 350 -19.82 -15.13 11.94
N ASP A 351 -19.83 -14.26 10.93
CA ASP A 351 -19.76 -14.68 9.52
C ASP A 351 -18.31 -14.98 9.09
N SER A 352 -17.29 -14.41 9.75
CA SER A 352 -15.88 -14.81 9.56
C SER A 352 -15.53 -16.14 10.24
N ASP A 353 -15.97 -16.35 11.49
CA ASP A 353 -15.66 -17.60 12.24
C ASP A 353 -16.20 -18.85 11.51
N LYS A 354 -17.44 -18.79 10.98
CA LYS A 354 -18.05 -19.91 10.24
C LYS A 354 -17.36 -20.29 8.94
N LYS A 355 -16.61 -19.35 8.35
CA LYS A 355 -15.96 -19.59 7.07
C LYS A 355 -14.66 -20.36 7.23
N ILE A 356 -14.00 -20.19 8.38
CA ILE A 356 -12.86 -21.00 8.82
C ILE A 356 -13.31 -22.43 9.08
N ASP A 357 -14.45 -22.62 9.76
CA ASP A 357 -15.04 -23.95 10.00
C ASP A 357 -15.48 -24.68 8.69
N GLU A 358 -15.74 -23.97 7.59
CA GLU A 358 -16.11 -24.58 6.29
C GLU A 358 -14.89 -24.92 5.40
N ASP A 359 -13.73 -24.27 5.59
CA ASP A 359 -12.50 -24.52 4.83
C ASP A 359 -11.62 -25.64 5.45
N ASP A 360 -11.78 -25.98 6.74
CA ASP A 360 -11.05 -27.04 7.46
C ASP A 360 -11.70 -28.45 7.31
N ASP A 361 -12.91 -28.58 6.75
CA ASP A 361 -13.70 -29.83 6.67
C ASP A 361 -13.55 -30.60 5.33
N ASP A 362 -12.75 -30.09 4.37
CA ASP A 362 -12.61 -30.65 3.00
C ASP A 362 -11.26 -31.38 2.72
N GLU A 363 -10.37 -31.56 3.72
CA GLU A 363 -9.15 -32.38 3.65
C GLU A 363 -9.16 -33.57 4.65
N ASP A 364 -9.85 -34.67 4.33
CA ASP A 364 -9.48 -36.07 4.68
C ASP A 364 -10.62 -37.06 4.29
N ASP A 365 -10.51 -37.76 3.15
CA ASP A 365 -11.06 -39.13 2.93
C ASP A 365 -10.70 -39.65 1.51
N ASP A 366 -9.43 -40.02 1.30
CA ASP A 366 -8.99 -40.77 0.11
C ASP A 366 -7.81 -41.71 0.49
N ASP A 367 -8.11 -42.92 0.98
CA ASP A 367 -7.20 -44.08 0.96
C ASP A 367 -7.96 -45.41 1.20
N ASP A 368 -7.82 -46.36 0.26
CA ASP A 368 -7.98 -47.83 0.30
C ASP A 368 -9.09 -48.51 1.16
N ASP A 369 -9.85 -49.52 0.69
CA ASP A 369 -9.33 -50.80 0.16
C ASP A 369 -10.46 -51.66 -0.50
N ASP A 370 -10.06 -52.73 -1.18
CA ASP A 370 -10.90 -53.69 -1.92
C ASP A 370 -12.00 -54.37 -1.08
N HIS A 371 -13.21 -54.54 -1.67
CA HIS A 371 -13.94 -55.81 -1.50
C HIS A 371 -14.95 -56.16 -2.62
N GLU A 372 -14.59 -57.20 -3.38
CA GLU A 372 -15.43 -57.88 -4.36
C GLU A 372 -16.68 -58.54 -3.71
N TYR A 373 -17.90 -58.19 -4.16
CA TYR A 373 -19.08 -59.04 -3.94
C TYR A 373 -20.10 -59.00 -5.08
N THR A 374 -20.22 -60.12 -5.79
CA THR A 374 -21.22 -60.32 -6.86
C THR A 374 -22.64 -60.51 -6.30
N LYS A 375 -23.67 -59.87 -6.88
CA LYS A 375 -24.99 -60.51 -7.12
C LYS A 375 -25.98 -59.76 -8.04
N SER A 376 -26.21 -60.38 -9.20
CA SER A 376 -27.51 -60.60 -9.88
C SER A 376 -28.56 -59.47 -10.00
N ASN A 377 -28.67 -58.95 -11.23
CA ASN A 377 -29.90 -58.78 -12.03
C ASN A 377 -31.27 -58.89 -11.32
N TYR A 378 -32.07 -57.82 -11.42
CA TYR A 378 -33.47 -57.91 -11.87
C TYR A 378 -33.87 -56.68 -12.70
N LYS A 379 -34.24 -56.91 -13.98
CA LYS A 379 -34.90 -55.90 -14.82
C LYS A 379 -36.35 -55.73 -14.39
N THR A 380 -36.80 -54.48 -14.24
CA THR A 380 -38.23 -54.14 -14.30
C THR A 380 -38.43 -52.98 -15.29
N SER A 381 -39.48 -53.06 -16.11
CA SER A 381 -39.77 -52.07 -17.17
C SER A 381 -40.70 -50.97 -16.66
N PRO A 382 -40.63 -49.74 -17.19
CA PRO A 382 -41.55 -48.66 -16.80
C PRO A 382 -42.96 -48.83 -17.39
N PRO A 383 -44.01 -48.30 -16.74
CA PRO A 383 -45.40 -48.34 -17.21
C PRO A 383 -45.69 -47.27 -18.29
N PRO A 384 -46.79 -47.42 -19.08
CA PRO A 384 -47.10 -46.53 -20.19
C PRO A 384 -47.78 -45.20 -19.76
N PRO A 385 -47.71 -44.15 -20.60
CA PRO A 385 -48.30 -42.84 -20.31
C PRO A 385 -49.82 -42.79 -20.53
N PRO A 386 -50.54 -41.86 -19.86
CA PRO A 386 -52.00 -41.79 -19.92
C PRO A 386 -52.53 -41.07 -21.18
N THR A 387 -53.61 -41.59 -21.72
CA THR A 387 -54.36 -41.00 -22.83
C THR A 387 -55.16 -39.79 -22.36
N THR A 388 -55.04 -38.64 -23.05
CA THR A 388 -56.01 -37.54 -22.93
C THR A 388 -56.53 -37.12 -24.30
N THR A 389 -57.85 -36.93 -24.36
CA THR A 389 -58.62 -36.81 -25.60
C THR A 389 -58.76 -35.34 -26.01
N ASN A 390 -58.47 -35.00 -27.26
CA ASN A 390 -58.70 -33.65 -27.78
C ASN A 390 -60.20 -33.31 -27.84
N ARG A 391 -60.53 -32.06 -27.51
CA ARG A 391 -61.77 -31.39 -27.89
C ARG A 391 -61.49 -30.37 -28.99
N GLN A 392 -61.74 -30.77 -30.23
CA GLN A 392 -62.48 -30.06 -31.30
C GLN A 392 -62.23 -30.73 -32.65
#